data_AF-A0AAD2AKF0-F1
#
_entry.id   AF-A0AAD2AKF0-F1
#
_cell.length_a   1.000
_cell.length_b   1.000
_cell.length_c   1.000
_cell.angle_alpha   90.00
_cell.angle_beta   90.00
_cell.angle_gamma   90.00
#
_symmetry.space_group_name_H-M   'P 1'
#
loop_
_entity.id
_entity.type
_entity.pdbx_description
1 polymer ?
#
loop_
_entity_poly.entity_id
_entity_poly.type
_entity_poly.pdbx_seq_one_letter_code
_entity_poly.pdbx_strand_id
1 'polypeptide(L)'
;MTSSIHEIFDDIDGSLLGRKNTLVYFQKAVNQKGFGVKTNWIMHEYVLDERLVPSNENEKEYDVVICRIRQREEKKGKTKTERDESEVSGNRSYRQSVPIDHDWRAWIKEV
;
A
#
# COMPACT_ATOMS: atom_id res chain seq x y z
N MET A 1 -1.44 -9.48 5.45
CA MET A 1 -0.67 -8.30 5.02
C MET A 1 0.70 -8.38 5.66
N THR A 2 1.80 -8.14 4.94
CA THR A 2 3.11 -8.01 5.59
C THR A 2 3.29 -6.55 6.00
N SER A 3 3.01 -6.22 7.26
CA SER A 3 3.26 -4.89 7.82
C SER A 3 4.68 -4.84 8.38
N SER A 4 5.38 -3.73 8.13
CA SER A 4 6.64 -3.42 8.80
C SER A 4 6.47 -2.09 9.53
N ILE A 5 6.61 -2.16 10.86
CA ILE A 5 6.42 -1.05 11.79
C ILE A 5 7.78 -0.47 12.10
N HIS A 6 7.89 0.85 12.03
CA HIS A 6 9.08 1.60 12.42
C HIS A 6 8.68 2.75 13.33
N GLU A 7 9.32 2.87 14.48
CA GLU A 7 9.16 4.03 15.36
C GLU A 7 9.86 5.26 14.76
N ILE A 8 9.31 6.44 15.03
CA ILE A 8 9.83 7.73 14.60
C ILE A 8 10.15 8.54 15.85
N PHE A 9 11.40 8.98 15.95
CA PHE A 9 11.88 9.80 17.06
C PHE A 9 12.22 11.20 16.55
N ASP A 10 12.11 12.20 17.41
CA ASP A 10 12.59 13.55 17.16
C ASP A 10 14.12 13.56 17.16
N ASP A 11 14.73 14.22 16.18
CA ASP A 11 16.18 14.31 16.03
C ASP A 11 16.81 15.25 17.08
N ILE A 12 16.01 16.10 17.73
CA ILE A 12 16.50 17.09 18.71
C ILE A 12 16.63 16.48 20.10
N ASP A 13 15.55 15.89 20.62
CA ASP A 13 15.49 15.39 22.00
C ASP A 13 15.35 13.87 22.10
N GLY A 14 15.25 13.17 20.97
CA GLY A 14 15.08 11.72 20.94
C GLY A 14 13.71 11.25 21.44
N SER A 15 12.74 12.16 21.60
CA SER A 15 11.39 11.80 22.02
C SER A 15 10.67 10.99 20.95
N LEU A 16 9.88 10.01 21.35
CA LEU A 16 9.07 9.21 20.42
C LEU A 16 7.91 10.07 19.90
N LEU A 17 7.92 10.33 18.60
CA LEU A 17 6.88 11.08 17.90
C LEU A 17 5.71 10.18 17.46
N GLY A 18 5.99 8.91 17.23
CA GLY A 18 4.97 7.94 16.83
C GLY A 18 5.55 6.80 16.00
N ARG A 19 4.76 6.27 15.08
CA ARG A 19 5.16 5.13 14.24
C ARG A 19 4.76 5.28 12.79
N LYS A 20 5.48 4.56 11.93
CA LYS A 20 5.18 4.36 10.52
C LYS A 20 4.91 2.89 10.23
N ASN A 21 3.72 2.61 9.71
CA ASN A 21 3.33 1.31 9.20
C ASN A 21 3.47 1.30 7.67
N THR A 22 4.22 0.33 7.13
CA THR A 22 4.32 0.13 5.68
C THR A 22 3.43 -1.02 5.23
N LEU A 23 2.45 -0.70 4.38
CA LEU A 23 1.47 -1.63 3.85
C LEU A 23 1.65 -1.82 2.33
N VAL A 24 1.33 -3.03 1.85
CA VAL A 24 1.29 -3.35 0.41
C VAL A 24 -0.12 -3.76 0.06
N TYR A 25 -0.67 -3.17 -1.00
CA TYR A 25 -2.00 -3.53 -1.48
C TYR A 25 -1.95 -4.83 -2.29
N PHE A 26 -2.87 -5.74 -1.99
CA PHE A 26 -3.09 -6.97 -2.75
C PHE A 26 -4.41 -6.83 -3.48
N GLN A 27 -4.37 -6.94 -4.81
CA GLN A 27 -5.56 -6.92 -5.64
C GLN A 27 -6.16 -8.33 -5.68
N LYS A 28 -7.44 -8.45 -5.38
CA LYS A 28 -8.14 -9.75 -5.38
C LYS A 28 -9.44 -9.62 -6.16
N ALA A 29 -9.66 -10.50 -7.12
CA ALA A 29 -10.96 -10.58 -7.78
C ALA A 29 -12.00 -11.18 -6.82
N VAL A 30 -13.26 -10.76 -6.95
CA VAL A 30 -14.40 -11.19 -6.09
C VAL A 30 -14.45 -12.72 -5.94
N ASN A 31 -14.11 -13.46 -6.99
CA ASN A 31 -14.24 -14.91 -7.06
C ASN A 31 -12.92 -15.65 -6.73
N GLN A 32 -11.86 -14.94 -6.40
CA GLN A 32 -10.53 -15.52 -6.23
C GLN A 32 -10.37 -16.10 -4.82
N LYS A 33 -9.92 -17.35 -4.70
CA LYS A 33 -9.52 -17.93 -3.41
C LYS A 33 -8.08 -17.51 -3.06
N GLY A 34 -7.78 -17.37 -1.77
CA GLY A 34 -6.45 -16.98 -1.27
C GLY A 34 -6.21 -15.47 -1.14
N PHE A 35 -4.92 -15.08 -1.08
CA PHE A 35 -4.45 -13.74 -0.68
C PHE A 35 -4.46 -12.66 -1.79
N GLY A 36 -4.83 -13.00 -3.03
CA GLY A 36 -4.81 -12.07 -4.17
C GLY A 36 -3.41 -11.87 -4.78
N VAL A 37 -3.31 -11.01 -5.78
CA VAL A 37 -2.07 -10.64 -6.48
C VAL A 37 -1.45 -9.43 -5.80
N LYS A 38 -0.20 -9.56 -5.34
CA LYS A 38 0.56 -8.44 -4.78
C LYS A 38 0.75 -7.35 -5.84
N THR A 39 0.45 -6.11 -5.48
CA THR A 39 0.64 -4.96 -6.39
C THR A 39 1.90 -4.17 -6.03
N ASN A 40 2.22 -3.18 -6.85
CA ASN A 40 3.26 -2.19 -6.57
C ASN A 40 2.76 -0.99 -5.74
N TRP A 41 1.50 -0.98 -5.33
CA TRP A 41 0.94 0.06 -4.48
C TRP A 41 1.38 -0.13 -3.04
N ILE A 42 1.95 0.94 -2.48
CA ILE A 42 2.46 1.02 -1.13
C ILE A 42 1.76 2.15 -0.42
N MET A 43 1.33 1.89 0.81
CA MET A 43 0.87 2.91 1.74
C MET A 43 1.86 2.98 2.90
N HIS A 44 2.29 4.20 3.24
CA HIS A 44 2.89 4.47 4.53
C HIS A 44 1.85 5.19 5.38
N GLU A 45 1.42 4.54 6.45
CA GLU A 45 0.55 5.11 7.47
C GLU A 45 1.42 5.62 8.61
N TYR A 46 1.20 6.86 9.03
CA TYR A 46 1.88 7.51 10.14
C TYR A 46 0.87 7.75 11.25
N VAL A 47 1.17 7.21 12.42
CA VAL A 47 0.35 7.32 13.63
C VAL A 47 1.13 8.13 14.65
N LEU A 48 0.51 9.19 15.17
CA LEU A 48 1.09 10.02 16.21
C LEU A 48 1.10 9.27 17.55
N ASP A 49 2.12 9.51 18.38
CA ASP A 49 2.13 9.01 19.75
C ASP A 49 0.99 9.65 20.57
N GLU A 50 0.28 8.84 21.35
CA GLU A 50 -0.89 9.27 22.14
C GLU A 50 -0.56 10.43 23.09
N ARG A 51 0.68 10.51 23.60
CA ARG A 51 1.11 11.59 24.51
C ARG A 51 1.19 12.96 23.84
N LEU A 52 1.29 12.98 22.51
CA LEU A 52 1.35 14.21 21.71
C LEU A 52 -0.05 14.64 21.23
N VAL A 53 -1.07 13.79 21.42
CA VAL A 53 -2.45 14.13 21.10
C VAL A 53 -2.99 15.04 22.22
N PRO A 54 -3.45 16.27 21.90
CA PRO A 54 -4.03 17.15 22.91
C PRO A 54 -5.22 16.48 23.60
N SER A 55 -5.15 16.35 24.93
CA SER A 55 -6.27 15.88 25.74
C SER A 55 -7.25 17.02 25.98
N ASN A 56 -8.21 17.20 25.07
CA ASN A 56 -9.32 18.10 25.30
C ASN A 56 -10.36 17.36 26.15
N GLU A 57 -10.72 17.88 27.32
CA GLU A 57 -11.70 17.27 28.25
C GLU A 57 -13.10 17.04 27.65
N ASN A 58 -13.38 17.56 26.44
CA ASN A 58 -14.69 17.51 25.79
C ASN A 58 -14.72 16.87 24.38
N GLU A 59 -13.62 16.36 23.82
CA GLU A 59 -13.61 15.98 22.40
C GLU A 59 -12.97 14.61 22.16
N LYS A 60 -13.77 13.69 21.62
CA LYS A 60 -13.38 12.36 21.11
C LYS A 60 -12.47 12.42 19.86
N GLU A 61 -11.77 13.52 19.60
CA GLU A 61 -11.71 14.03 18.24
C GLU A 61 -10.31 14.22 17.66
N TYR A 62 -9.38 13.27 17.79
CA TYR A 62 -8.17 13.25 16.93
C TYR A 62 -7.68 11.83 16.64
N ASP A 63 -8.57 10.91 16.23
CA ASP A 63 -8.17 9.62 15.65
C ASP A 63 -7.92 9.78 14.14
N VAL A 64 -6.88 10.53 13.81
CA VAL A 64 -6.48 10.77 12.41
C VAL A 64 -5.07 10.24 12.20
N VAL A 65 -4.90 9.51 11.10
CA VAL A 65 -3.60 9.08 10.60
C VAL A 65 -3.23 9.80 9.32
N ILE A 66 -1.94 10.03 9.11
CA ILE A 66 -1.44 10.57 7.83
C ILE A 66 -1.04 9.39 6.95
N CYS A 67 -1.57 9.34 5.74
CA CYS A 67 -1.25 8.30 4.77
C CYS A 67 -0.53 8.87 3.54
N ARG A 68 0.62 8.28 3.20
CA ARG A 68 1.30 8.51 1.91
C ARG A 68 1.15 7.28 1.03
N ILE A 69 0.39 7.42 -0.04
CA ILE A 69 0.17 6.37 -1.03
C ILE A 69 1.08 6.62 -2.24
N ARG A 70 1.75 5.57 -2.72
CA ARG A 70 2.58 5.63 -3.93
C ARG A 70 2.61 4.30 -4.66
N GLN A 71 2.83 4.36 -5.97
CA GLN A 71 3.14 3.19 -6.78
C GLN A 71 4.66 3.06 -6.93
N ARG A 72 5.21 1.88 -6.68
CA ARG A 72 6.61 1.58 -7.01
C ARG A 72 6.74 1.38 -8.52
N GLU A 73 7.83 1.89 -9.08
CA GLU A 73 8.20 1.54 -10.45
C GLU A 73 8.49 0.05 -10.54
N GLU A 74 8.02 -0.56 -11.63
CA GLU A 74 8.42 -1.91 -11.97
C GLU A 74 9.92 -1.89 -12.26
N LYS A 75 10.69 -2.70 -11.52
CA LYS A 75 12.06 -2.98 -11.93
C LYS A 75 11.93 -3.71 -13.26
N LYS A 76 12.20 -3.03 -14.39
CA LYS A 76 12.40 -3.68 -15.68
C LYS A 76 13.42 -4.77 -15.44
N GLY A 77 12.97 -6.02 -15.46
CA GLY A 77 13.86 -7.16 -15.37
C GLY A 77 14.95 -6.95 -16.40
N LYS A 78 16.22 -7.08 -16.01
CA LYS A 78 17.26 -7.35 -16.99
C LYS A 78 16.87 -8.67 -17.62
N THR A 79 16.16 -8.61 -18.74
CA THR A 79 16.04 -9.75 -19.64
C THR A 79 17.48 -10.11 -19.98
N LYS A 80 17.98 -11.23 -19.44
CA LYS A 80 19.16 -11.87 -20.02
C LYS A 80 18.73 -12.27 -21.43
N THR A 81 19.08 -11.44 -22.41
CA THR A 81 19.03 -11.81 -23.81
C THR A 81 20.17 -12.79 -24.03
N GLU A 82 19.93 -14.07 -23.75
CA GLU A 82 20.60 -15.12 -24.50
C GLU A 82 19.80 -15.24 -25.81
N ARG A 83 20.48 -14.90 -26.90
CA ARG A 83 20.00 -15.16 -28.26
C ARG A 83 19.86 -16.67 -28.40
N ASP A 84 18.67 -17.13 -28.76
CA ASP A 84 18.58 -18.10 -29.85
C ASP A 84 17.26 -17.93 -30.58
N GLU A 85 17.36 -17.87 -31.90
CA GLU A 85 16.24 -17.74 -32.82
C GLU A 85 15.46 -19.05 -32.89
N SER A 86 14.14 -18.98 -32.76
CA SER A 86 13.22 -19.83 -33.53
C SER A 86 11.77 -19.36 -33.38
N GLU A 87 11.07 -19.43 -34.50
CA GLU A 87 9.80 -18.80 -34.81
C GLU A 87 8.57 -19.47 -34.16
N VAL A 88 7.45 -18.75 -34.29
CA VAL A 88 6.07 -19.21 -34.54
C VAL A 88 5.02 -18.92 -33.45
N SER A 89 3.91 -18.37 -33.99
CA SER A 89 2.52 -18.40 -33.53
C SER A 89 2.09 -17.35 -32.51
N GLY A 90 1.18 -16.48 -32.99
CA GLY A 90 0.59 -15.40 -32.21
C GLY A 90 -0.46 -15.85 -31.20
N ASN A 91 -0.88 -14.86 -30.41
CA ASN A 91 -2.29 -14.57 -30.19
C ASN A 91 -2.42 -13.20 -29.50
N ARG A 92 -3.05 -12.28 -30.21
CA ARG A 92 -3.50 -10.99 -29.69
C ARG A 92 -4.75 -11.24 -28.84
N SER A 93 -4.58 -11.50 -27.54
CA SER A 93 -5.71 -11.65 -26.62
C SER A 93 -6.00 -10.32 -25.94
N TYR A 94 -7.16 -9.75 -26.29
CA TYR A 94 -7.72 -8.54 -25.74
C TYR A 94 -7.80 -8.63 -24.22
N ARG A 95 -7.04 -7.80 -23.49
CA ARG A 95 -7.32 -7.50 -22.07
C ARG A 95 -8.66 -6.76 -22.03
N GLN A 96 -9.75 -7.49 -21.81
CA GLN A 96 -11.02 -6.91 -21.41
C GLN A 96 -10.80 -6.16 -20.10
N SER A 97 -10.98 -4.85 -20.14
CA SER A 97 -11.05 -3.98 -18.98
C SER A 97 -12.31 -4.31 -18.19
N VAL A 98 -12.15 -5.04 -17.08
CA VAL A 98 -13.20 -5.15 -16.06
C VAL A 98 -13.39 -3.79 -15.39
N PRO A 99 -14.61 -3.35 -15.08
CA PRO A 99 -14.85 -2.07 -14.43
C PRO A 99 -14.09 -2.03 -13.11
N ILE A 100 -13.15 -1.09 -13.01
CA ILE A 100 -12.38 -0.82 -11.81
C ILE A 100 -13.33 -0.05 -10.89
N ASP A 101 -13.74 -0.67 -9.79
CA ASP A 101 -14.32 0.09 -8.69
C ASP A 101 -13.21 0.95 -8.08
N HIS A 102 -13.24 2.25 -8.40
CA HIS A 102 -12.31 3.25 -7.90
C HIS A 102 -12.78 3.88 -6.59
N ASP A 103 -13.86 3.36 -5.97
CA ASP A 103 -14.40 3.95 -4.76
C ASP A 103 -13.57 3.54 -3.52
N TRP A 104 -12.49 4.28 -3.30
CA TRP A 104 -11.68 4.20 -2.10
C TRP A 104 -12.46 4.52 -0.82
N ARG A 105 -13.66 5.13 -0.90
CA ARG A 105 -14.52 5.41 0.26
C ARG A 105 -15.21 4.16 0.80
N ALA A 106 -15.31 3.09 0.00
CA ALA A 106 -15.83 1.81 0.47
C ALA A 106 -14.90 1.13 1.49
N TRP A 107 -13.62 1.52 1.53
CA TRP A 107 -12.61 0.91 2.38
C TRP A 107 -12.49 1.52 3.79
N ILE A 108 -13.02 2.73 4.00
CA ILE A 108 -12.96 3.44 5.30
C ILE A 108 -14.14 3.07 6.22
N LYS A 109 -15.17 2.39 5.70
CA LYS A 109 -16.41 2.12 6.44
C LYS A 109 -16.42 0.82 7.27
N GLU A 110 -15.33 0.06 7.28
CA GLU A 110 -15.23 -1.22 8.03
C GLU A 110 -14.11 -1.24 9.08
N VAL A 111 -13.75 -0.08 9.66
CA VAL A 111 -12.93 0.00 10.88
C VAL A 111 -13.81 0.38 12.06
#